data_AF-A0A2V7LB54-F1
#
_entry.id   AF-A0A2V7LB54-F1
#
_cell.length_a   1.000
_cell.length_b   1.000
_cell.length_c   1.000
_cell.angle_alpha   90.00
_cell.angle_beta   90.00
_cell.angle_gamma   90.00
#
_symmetry.space_group_name_H-M   'P 1'
#
loop_
_entity.id
_entity.type
_entity.pdbx_description
1 polymer ?
#
loop_
_entity_poly.entity_id
_entity_poly.type
_entity_poly.pdbx_seq_one_letter_code
_entity_poly.pdbx_strand_id
1 'polypeptide(L)' 'MIRPAVPLAIPLALALAAPQIRAQQPASLELSVGSVAPDFTLPGATRYGVLKAPIHLSDFRGKTVVLAFFYKARTKG' A
#
# COMPACT_ATOMS: atom_id res chain seq x y z
N MET A 1 1.87 -6.97 -67.35
CA MET A 1 2.73 -6.83 -66.16
C MET A 1 2.27 -5.61 -65.36
N ILE A 2 1.42 -5.79 -64.35
CA ILE A 2 0.95 -4.71 -63.46
C ILE A 2 0.85 -5.30 -62.05
N ARG A 3 1.66 -4.80 -61.10
CA ARG A 3 1.65 -5.20 -59.69
C ARG A 3 0.73 -4.24 -58.92
N PRO A 4 -0.31 -4.69 -58.20
CA PRO A 4 -0.99 -3.82 -57.26
C PRO A 4 -0.16 -3.73 -55.96
N ALA A 5 0.15 -2.50 -55.57
CA ALA A 5 0.84 -2.17 -54.33
C ALA A 5 -0.08 -2.41 -53.13
N VAL A 6 0.41 -3.14 -52.14
CA VAL A 6 -0.26 -3.37 -50.85
C VAL A 6 -0.01 -2.16 -49.95
N PRO A 7 -1.04 -1.44 -49.45
CA PRO A 7 -0.81 -0.37 -48.49
C PRO A 7 -0.60 -0.97 -47.09
N LEU A 8 0.66 -1.03 -46.67
CA LEU A 8 1.08 -1.37 -45.32
C LEU A 8 0.93 -0.12 -44.43
N ALA A 9 -0.28 0.23 -44.00
CA ALA A 9 -0.47 1.46 -43.20
C ALA A 9 -1.61 1.40 -42.17
N ILE A 10 -2.01 0.22 -41.68
CA ILE A 10 -3.18 0.12 -40.78
C ILE A 10 -2.92 -0.46 -39.36
N PRO A 11 -1.79 -1.11 -38.97
CA PRO A 11 -1.76 -1.68 -37.62
C PRO A 11 -1.39 -0.66 -36.52
N LEU A 12 -0.86 0.53 -36.86
CA LEU A 12 -0.30 1.44 -35.84
C LEU A 12 -1.36 2.27 -35.08
N ALA A 13 -2.56 2.46 -35.64
CA ALA A 13 -3.58 3.31 -35.03
C ALA A 13 -4.36 2.66 -33.87
N LEU A 14 -4.33 1.33 -33.74
CA LEU A 14 -5.13 0.59 -32.75
C LEU A 14 -4.47 0.45 -31.37
N ALA A 15 -3.19 0.82 -31.21
CA ALA A 15 -2.49 0.71 -29.93
C ALA A 15 -2.81 1.85 -28.94
N LEU A 16 -3.48 2.93 -29.37
CA LEU A 16 -3.73 4.12 -28.56
C LEU A 16 -5.06 4.11 -27.78
N ALA A 17 -5.90 3.10 -27.98
CA ALA A 17 -7.24 3.03 -27.37
C ALA A 17 -7.32 2.14 -26.11
N ALA A 18 -6.19 1.67 -25.58
CA ALA A 18 -6.19 0.87 -24.35
C ALA A 18 -6.56 1.75 -23.14
N PRO A 19 -7.54 1.35 -22.30
CA PRO A 19 -7.88 2.08 -21.09
C PRO A 19 -6.67 2.09 -20.15
N GLN A 20 -6.15 3.28 -19.87
CA GLN A 20 -5.08 3.46 -18.89
C GLN A 20 -5.64 3.18 -17.50
N ILE A 21 -5.35 2.00 -16.95
CA ILE A 21 -5.59 1.69 -15.55
C ILE A 21 -4.71 2.65 -14.73
N ARG A 22 -5.32 3.69 -14.16
CA ARG A 22 -4.62 4.56 -13.20
C ARG A 22 -4.35 3.76 -11.94
N ALA A 23 -3.09 3.63 -11.57
CA ALA A 23 -2.73 3.15 -10.24
C ALA A 23 -3.41 4.06 -9.20
N GLN A 24 -4.20 3.48 -8.30
CA GLN A 24 -4.72 4.21 -7.16
C GLN A 24 -3.53 4.59 -6.28
N GLN A 25 -3.15 5.87 -6.31
CA GLN A 25 -2.21 6.41 -5.34
C GLN A 25 -2.81 6.17 -3.96
N PRO A 26 -2.12 5.48 -3.04
CA PRO A 26 -2.60 5.34 -1.67
C PRO A 26 -2.85 6.76 -1.14
N ALA A 27 -4.06 7.04 -0.68
CA ALA A 27 -4.35 8.32 -0.04
C ALA A 27 -3.35 8.48 1.12
N SER A 28 -2.51 9.51 1.06
CA SER A 28 -1.59 9.84 2.14
C SER A 28 -2.42 10.32 3.32
N LEU A 29 -2.64 9.42 4.29
CA LEU A 29 -3.14 9.80 5.61
C LEU A 29 -2.02 10.56 6.31
N GLU A 30 -1.98 11.88 6.11
CA GLU A 30 -1.10 12.75 6.87
C GLU A 30 -1.54 12.74 8.33
N LEU A 31 -0.67 12.25 9.22
CA LEU A 31 -0.90 12.25 10.66
C LEU A 31 -0.68 13.67 11.19
N SER A 32 -1.77 14.38 11.47
CA SER A 32 -1.72 15.74 12.04
C SER A 32 -1.77 15.70 13.56
N VAL A 33 -0.99 16.57 14.22
CA VAL A 33 -1.02 16.73 15.68
C VAL A 33 -2.41 17.18 16.13
N GLY A 34 -2.92 16.59 17.22
CA GLY A 34 -4.24 16.88 17.77
C GLY A 34 -5.40 16.14 17.08
N SER A 35 -5.16 15.50 15.92
CA SER A 35 -6.13 14.58 15.35
C SER A 35 -6.19 13.27 16.15
N VAL A 36 -7.35 12.61 16.12
CA VAL A 36 -7.51 11.29 16.74
C VAL A 36 -6.63 10.30 15.96
N ALA A 37 -5.73 9.61 16.67
CA ALA A 37 -4.92 8.56 16.08
C ALA A 37 -5.82 7.46 15.49
N PRO A 38 -5.60 7.04 14.23
CA PRO A 38 -6.35 5.95 13.61
C PRO A 38 -6.15 4.65 14.39
N ASP A 39 -7.24 3.91 14.57
CA ASP A 39 -7.16 2.61 15.23
C ASP A 39 -6.49 1.57 14.33
N PHE A 40 -5.74 0.67 14.94
CA PHE A 40 -5.07 -0.42 14.25
C PHE A 40 -4.93 -1.63 15.15
N THR A 41 -4.81 -2.80 14.53
CA THR A 41 -4.64 -4.09 15.21
C THR A 41 -3.32 -4.73 14.79
N LEU A 42 -2.53 -5.20 15.77
CA LEU A 42 -1.28 -5.90 15.51
C LEU A 42 -1.13 -7.14 16.41
N PRO A 43 -0.40 -8.18 15.97
CA PRO A 43 0.07 -9.22 16.86
C PRO A 43 0.98 -8.60 17.92
N GLY A 44 0.68 -8.84 19.20
CA GLY A 44 1.56 -8.43 20.29
C GLY A 44 2.63 -9.48 20.58
N ALA A 45 3.77 -9.03 21.08
CA ALA A 45 4.85 -9.91 21.52
C ALA A 45 5.41 -9.44 22.87
N THR A 46 5.80 -10.40 23.70
CA THR A 46 6.50 -10.17 24.97
C THR A 46 7.76 -11.04 25.01
N ARG A 47 8.51 -10.97 26.12
CA ARG A 47 9.64 -11.87 26.37
C ARG A 47 9.27 -13.36 26.34
N TYR A 48 7.99 -13.70 26.46
CA TYR A 48 7.49 -15.07 26.47
C TYR A 48 6.96 -15.53 25.11
N GLY A 49 7.09 -14.72 24.07
CA GLY A 49 6.62 -15.01 22.71
C GLY A 49 5.43 -14.16 22.28
N VAL A 50 4.78 -14.61 21.20
CA VAL A 50 3.63 -13.94 20.59
C VAL A 50 2.37 -14.16 21.43
N LEU A 51 1.60 -13.10 21.65
CA LEU A 51 0.34 -13.16 22.39
C LEU A 51 -0.73 -13.91 21.57
N LYS A 52 -1.61 -14.65 22.26
CA LYS A 52 -2.78 -15.29 21.63
C LYS A 52 -3.79 -14.28 21.11
N ALA A 53 -4.03 -13.23 21.90
CA ALA A 53 -4.91 -12.14 21.52
C ALA A 53 -4.10 -11.03 20.81
N PRO A 54 -4.62 -10.45 19.73
CA PRO A 54 -4.03 -9.26 19.13
C PRO A 54 -4.25 -8.04 20.03
N ILE A 55 -3.48 -6.98 19.77
CA ILE A 55 -3.56 -5.71 20.49
C ILE A 55 -4.22 -4.67 19.58
N HIS A 56 -5.14 -3.87 20.13
CA HIS A 56 -5.74 -2.72 19.45
C HIS A 56 -5.23 -1.41 20.06
N LEU A 57 -5.10 -0.36 19.25
CA LEU A 57 -4.75 0.96 19.79
C LEU A 57 -5.83 1.46 20.77
N SER A 58 -7.09 1.13 20.53
CA SER A 58 -8.21 1.44 21.42
C SER A 58 -8.06 0.92 22.85
N ASP A 59 -7.33 -0.17 23.06
CA ASP A 59 -7.13 -0.78 24.38
C ASP A 59 -6.35 0.14 25.33
N PHE A 60 -5.64 1.13 24.79
CA PHE A 60 -4.84 2.09 25.55
C PHE A 60 -5.51 3.46 25.75
N ARG A 61 -6.80 3.61 25.45
CA ARG A 61 -7.50 4.88 25.73
C ARG A 61 -7.38 5.28 27.20
N GLY A 62 -7.19 6.58 27.45
CA GLY A 62 -6.97 7.12 28.79
C GLY A 62 -5.54 6.96 29.30
N LYS A 63 -4.61 6.42 28.50
CA LYS A 63 -3.18 6.34 28.82
C LYS A 63 -2.36 7.22 27.87
N THR A 64 -1.24 7.74 28.36
CA THR A 64 -0.21 8.33 27.49
C THR A 64 0.62 7.20 26.89
N VAL A 65 0.62 7.09 25.56
CA VAL A 65 1.30 6.03 24.82
C VAL A 65 2.27 6.65 23.81
N VAL A 66 3.44 6.05 23.69
CA VAL A 66 4.43 6.40 22.66
C VAL A 66 4.43 5.29 21.62
N LEU A 67 4.20 5.66 20.36
CA LEU A 67 4.29 4.76 19.22
C LEU A 67 5.61 5.03 18.47
N ALA A 68 6.42 3.99 18.31
CA ALA A 68 7.67 4.06 17.57
C ALA A 68 7.63 3.06 16.41
N PHE A 69 7.93 3.55 15.21
CA PHE A 69 7.99 2.74 14.00
C PHE A 69 9.46 2.45 13.67
N PHE A 70 9.76 1.18 13.47
CA PHE A 70 11.08 0.72 13.06
C PHE A 70 10.98 0.07 11.69
N TYR A 71 11.95 0.34 10.82
CA TYR A 71 12.07 -0.44 9.60
C TYR A 71 12.29 -1.91 9.94
N LYS A 72 11.67 -2.80 9.16
CA LYS A 72 11.91 -4.23 9.29
C LYS A 72 13.40 -4.50 9.14
N ALA A 73 14.02 -5.01 10.19
CA ALA A 73 15.42 -5.44 10.15
C ALA A 73 15.57 -6.47 9.02
N ARG A 74 16.43 -6.15 8.04
CA ARG A 74 16.76 -7.03 6.90
C ARG A 74 17.86 -8.02 7.29
N THR A 75 17.88 -8.47 8.53
CA THR A 75 18.82 -9.48 9.00
C THR A 75 18.26 -10.86 8.65
N LYS A 76 19.09 -11.70 8.03
CA LYS A 76 18.78 -13.12 7.94
C LYS A 76 18.97 -13.71 9.34
N GLY A 77 17.91 -14.32 9.88
CA GLY A 77 18.02 -15.37 10.87
C GLY A 77 18.22 -16.69 10.14
#